data_AF-A0A831PCD0-F1
#
_entry.id   AF-A0A831PCD0-F1
#
_cell.length_a   1.000
_cell.length_b   1.000
_cell.length_c   1.000
_cell.angle_alpha   90.00
_cell.angle_beta   90.00
_cell.angle_gamma   90.00
#
_symmetry.space_group_name_H-M   'P 1'
#
loop_
_entity.id
_entity.type
_entity.pdbx_description
1 polymer ?
#
loop_
_entity_poly.entity_id
_entity_poly.type
_entity_poly.pdbx_seq_one_letter_code
_entity_poly.pdbx_strand_id
1 'polypeptide(L)'
;MKKGLHWILAVLLLTIPMAAQSGTPEKVPGLEELEARLESFQTQFHTLEQYSPREFPDFKELEITHQLVERLDFNKRKFDLLVSMYNLVEDELLPQLMTLSTEQPRQRDLWLRKVDMYTGKGEVGLPEIQRQINSVALLIERLEKQIERLRESEHQKELLSATTLENRLAAEIPLSARIRRLEGELEKFTSNLKTERQRLETLKARQSEQKEKITEKREEIKQLEARARQASDPVNRKVQRVLAQVRGIRLNGLEIPKLNTTQTFVYVTENRIRNLESRIQSTREELDSLHIQRRRELRNQVLRGILIIVIAVLAVLLLTRVARKVVNKTMKRVEGSGHLDSHHKQRYQTLSSVILSIIKILLWTLGALWILGELNIDYAPFLVAAGGLSLAIGFGSQSLVKDFF
;
A
#
# COMPACT_ATOMS: atom_id res chain seq x y z
N MET A 1 73.21 -30.34 13.85
CA MET A 1 73.31 -31.60 13.06
C MET A 1 72.48 -31.46 11.79
N LYS A 2 73.09 -30.85 10.78
CA LYS A 2 72.58 -30.64 9.41
C LYS A 2 73.80 -30.84 8.51
N LYS A 3 73.56 -31.34 7.29
CA LYS A 3 74.53 -31.71 6.22
C LYS A 3 74.96 -33.18 6.27
N GLY A 4 74.38 -33.98 5.38
CA GLY A 4 74.74 -35.40 5.22
C GLY A 4 73.75 -36.29 4.46
N LEU A 5 72.57 -35.78 4.08
CA LEU A 5 71.53 -36.61 3.43
C LEU A 5 70.95 -35.99 2.15
N HIS A 6 71.74 -35.25 1.39
CA HIS A 6 71.34 -34.69 0.08
C HIS A 6 72.18 -35.22 -1.09
N TRP A 7 73.08 -36.18 -0.85
CA TRP A 7 73.96 -36.71 -1.90
C TRP A 7 73.70 -38.18 -2.27
N ILE A 8 72.85 -38.90 -1.52
CA ILE A 8 72.56 -40.32 -1.76
C ILE A 8 71.25 -40.54 -2.55
N LEU A 9 70.36 -39.55 -2.63
CA LEU A 9 69.15 -39.62 -3.47
C LEU A 9 69.35 -39.12 -4.91
N ALA A 10 70.51 -38.51 -5.22
CA ALA A 10 70.81 -37.96 -6.54
C ALA A 10 71.54 -38.95 -7.48
N VAL A 11 71.93 -40.14 -6.99
CA VAL A 11 72.70 -41.13 -7.76
C VAL A 11 71.88 -42.37 -8.14
N LEU A 12 70.63 -42.50 -7.67
CA LEU A 12 69.72 -43.59 -8.04
C LEU A 12 68.76 -43.25 -9.19
N LEU A 13 69.06 -42.15 -9.92
CA LEU A 13 68.31 -41.65 -11.08
C LEU A 13 69.05 -41.84 -12.42
N LEU A 14 70.03 -42.75 -12.48
CA LEU A 14 70.78 -43.01 -13.70
C LEU A 14 71.19 -44.48 -13.75
N THR A 15 70.29 -45.33 -14.25
CA THR A 15 70.55 -46.59 -15.01
C THR A 15 69.30 -47.47 -15.07
N ILE A 16 68.27 -47.05 -15.81
CA ILE A 16 67.29 -47.98 -16.41
C ILE A 16 67.05 -47.50 -17.85
N PRO A 17 67.17 -48.36 -18.87
CA PRO A 17 67.20 -47.96 -20.28
C PRO A 17 65.84 -47.48 -20.79
N MET A 18 65.90 -46.47 -21.67
CA MET A 18 64.82 -46.02 -22.53
C MET A 18 64.23 -47.16 -23.36
N ALA A 19 62.95 -47.47 -23.14
CA ALA A 19 62.05 -47.97 -24.17
C ALA A 19 60.58 -47.68 -23.78
N ALA A 20 59.95 -46.80 -24.56
CA ALA A 20 58.51 -46.59 -24.68
C ALA A 20 57.70 -46.22 -23.41
N GLN A 21 57.83 -44.96 -22.96
CA GLN A 21 56.74 -44.30 -22.22
C GLN A 21 55.88 -43.50 -23.20
N SER A 22 54.60 -43.88 -23.25
CA SER A 22 53.49 -43.15 -23.85
C SER A 22 53.51 -41.68 -23.44
N GLY A 23 53.31 -40.80 -24.43
CA GLY A 23 53.60 -39.37 -24.37
C GLY A 23 53.13 -38.63 -23.12
N THR A 24 53.98 -37.70 -22.70
CA THR A 24 53.60 -36.51 -21.94
C THR A 24 52.35 -35.88 -22.55
N PRO A 25 51.37 -35.42 -21.74
CA PRO A 25 50.22 -34.72 -22.28
C PRO A 25 50.75 -33.50 -23.05
N GLU A 26 50.45 -33.47 -24.34
CA GLU A 26 50.67 -32.31 -25.17
C GLU A 26 50.00 -31.12 -24.48
N LYS A 27 50.74 -30.05 -24.20
CA LYS A 27 50.19 -28.83 -23.57
C LYS A 27 49.06 -28.34 -24.46
N VAL A 28 47.81 -28.55 -24.06
CA VAL A 28 46.64 -28.12 -24.82
C VAL A 28 46.44 -26.63 -24.58
N PRO A 29 46.69 -25.76 -25.57
CA PRO A 29 46.53 -24.32 -25.40
C PRO A 29 45.07 -24.00 -25.07
N GLY A 30 44.83 -23.20 -24.02
CA GLY A 30 43.49 -22.76 -23.60
C GLY A 30 42.93 -23.48 -22.37
N LEU A 31 43.19 -24.77 -22.16
CA LEU A 31 42.67 -25.49 -20.98
C LEU A 31 43.33 -25.01 -19.68
N GLU A 32 44.66 -24.79 -19.70
CA GLU A 32 45.41 -24.25 -18.54
C GLU A 32 44.92 -22.84 -18.15
N GLU A 33 44.52 -22.02 -19.13
CA GLU A 33 44.00 -20.67 -18.90
C GLU A 33 42.62 -20.70 -18.24
N LEU A 34 41.73 -21.61 -18.68
CA LEU A 34 40.44 -21.81 -18.03
C LEU A 34 40.58 -22.33 -16.60
N GLU A 35 41.52 -23.26 -16.36
CA GLU A 35 41.80 -23.80 -15.03
C GLU A 35 42.34 -22.71 -14.09
N ALA A 36 43.25 -21.86 -14.56
CA ALA A 36 43.75 -20.71 -13.80
C ALA A 36 42.66 -19.68 -13.49
N ARG A 37 41.76 -19.40 -14.44
CA ARG A 37 40.59 -18.52 -14.21
C ARG A 37 39.66 -19.10 -13.13
N LEU A 38 39.44 -20.42 -13.14
CA LEU A 38 38.61 -21.09 -12.15
C LEU A 38 39.25 -21.02 -10.74
N GLU A 39 40.55 -21.27 -10.62
CA GLU A 39 41.29 -21.13 -9.37
C GLU A 39 41.25 -19.69 -8.83
N SER A 40 41.35 -18.69 -9.73
CA SER A 40 41.20 -17.28 -9.37
C SER A 40 39.82 -17.01 -8.77
N PHE A 41 38.75 -17.50 -9.39
CA PHE A 41 37.40 -17.33 -8.85
C PHE A 41 37.21 -18.04 -7.50
N GLN A 42 37.74 -19.25 -7.32
CA GLN A 42 37.69 -19.93 -6.03
C GLN A 42 38.42 -19.14 -4.94
N THR A 43 39.59 -18.59 -5.26
CA THR A 43 40.37 -17.77 -4.34
C THR A 43 39.59 -16.51 -3.95
N GLN A 44 38.98 -15.83 -4.91
CA GLN A 44 38.10 -14.68 -4.65
C GLN A 44 36.90 -15.07 -3.78
N PHE A 45 36.33 -16.26 -3.99
CA PHE A 45 35.16 -16.74 -3.25
C PHE A 45 35.51 -17.02 -1.79
N HIS A 46 36.60 -17.76 -1.54
CA HIS A 46 37.10 -18.02 -0.19
C HIS A 46 37.51 -16.74 0.53
N THR A 47 38.12 -15.79 -0.19
CA THR A 47 38.41 -14.47 0.35
C THR A 47 37.12 -13.77 0.79
N LEU A 48 36.09 -13.76 -0.06
CA LEU A 48 34.80 -13.18 0.31
C LEU A 48 34.15 -13.88 1.49
N GLU A 49 34.19 -15.21 1.58
CA GLU A 49 33.62 -15.95 2.72
C GLU A 49 34.28 -15.61 4.06
N GLN A 50 35.59 -15.33 4.06
CA GLN A 50 36.31 -14.89 5.26
C GLN A 50 35.83 -13.52 5.76
N TYR A 51 35.35 -12.66 4.87
CA TYR A 51 34.79 -11.34 5.21
C TYR A 51 33.25 -11.35 5.35
N SER A 52 32.65 -12.51 5.59
CA SER A 52 31.20 -12.66 5.70
C SER A 52 30.60 -11.81 6.84
N PRO A 53 29.48 -11.08 6.62
CA PRO A 53 28.87 -10.15 7.57
C PRO A 53 28.33 -10.72 8.90
N ARG A 54 28.60 -11.98 9.22
CA ARG A 54 28.14 -12.61 10.46
C ARG A 54 28.81 -12.02 11.71
N GLU A 55 29.94 -11.33 11.55
CA GLU A 55 30.79 -10.85 12.65
C GLU A 55 31.12 -9.35 12.56
N PHE A 56 30.21 -8.49 12.10
CA PHE A 56 30.47 -7.03 12.16
C PHE A 56 30.13 -6.47 13.55
N PRO A 57 31.12 -6.21 14.45
CA PRO A 57 30.85 -5.79 15.82
C PRO A 57 30.52 -4.29 15.90
N ASP A 58 31.03 -3.52 14.93
CA ASP A 58 31.02 -2.04 14.91
C ASP A 58 29.71 -1.45 14.37
N PHE A 59 28.78 -2.28 13.92
CA PHE A 59 27.52 -1.81 13.35
C PHE A 59 26.42 -1.58 14.38
N LYS A 60 26.67 -1.79 15.68
CA LYS A 60 25.69 -1.51 16.75
C LYS A 60 25.11 -0.08 16.70
N GLU A 61 25.79 0.84 16.02
CA GLU A 61 25.39 2.25 15.86
C GLU A 61 24.67 2.57 14.53
N LEU A 62 24.56 1.63 13.58
CA LEU A 62 23.84 1.87 12.32
C LEU A 62 22.37 1.48 12.38
N GLU A 63 21.54 2.30 11.73
CA GLU A 63 20.11 2.03 11.51
C GLU A 63 19.96 0.64 10.85
N ILE A 64 19.06 -0.18 11.40
CA ILE A 64 18.88 -1.62 11.04
C ILE A 64 18.76 -1.81 9.52
N THR A 65 18.17 -0.83 8.83
CA THR A 65 18.00 -0.80 7.38
C THR A 65 19.34 -0.78 6.62
N HIS A 66 20.34 -0.04 7.09
CA HIS A 66 21.65 0.05 6.43
C HIS A 66 22.43 -1.26 6.53
N GLN A 67 22.45 -1.90 7.71
CA GLN A 67 23.09 -3.20 7.91
C GLN A 67 22.52 -4.29 6.99
N LEU A 68 21.20 -4.27 6.77
CA LEU A 68 20.53 -5.24 5.90
C LEU A 68 20.87 -5.01 4.43
N VAL A 69 20.99 -3.75 3.99
CA VAL A 69 21.38 -3.39 2.63
C VAL A 69 22.82 -3.82 2.34
N GLU A 70 23.76 -3.57 3.25
CA GLU A 70 25.14 -4.03 3.06
C GLU A 70 25.25 -5.56 3.02
N ARG A 71 24.50 -6.27 3.88
CA ARG A 71 24.39 -7.73 3.84
C ARG A 71 23.83 -8.21 2.50
N LEU A 72 22.85 -7.51 1.95
CA LEU A 72 22.28 -7.81 0.64
C LEU A 72 23.32 -7.66 -0.47
N ASP A 73 24.02 -6.53 -0.51
CA ASP A 73 25.04 -6.24 -1.52
C ASP A 73 26.22 -7.22 -1.46
N PHE A 74 26.63 -7.61 -0.25
CA PHE A 74 27.64 -8.65 -0.07
C PHE A 74 27.20 -9.99 -0.67
N ASN A 75 25.97 -10.43 -0.38
CA ASN A 75 25.46 -11.70 -0.92
C ASN A 75 25.25 -11.63 -2.43
N LYS A 76 24.91 -10.46 -3.01
CA LYS A 76 24.84 -10.26 -4.47
C LYS A 76 26.20 -10.48 -5.14
N ARG A 77 27.28 -9.89 -4.61
CA ARG A 77 28.64 -10.13 -5.11
C ARG A 77 29.04 -11.60 -5.05
N LYS A 78 28.71 -12.29 -3.95
CA LYS A 78 28.94 -13.73 -3.80
C LYS A 78 28.19 -14.55 -4.85
N PHE A 79 26.93 -14.17 -5.12
CA PHE A 79 26.11 -14.81 -6.14
C PHE A 79 26.71 -14.62 -7.55
N ASP A 80 27.13 -13.41 -7.90
CA ASP A 80 27.72 -13.10 -9.22
C ASP A 80 28.99 -13.90 -9.46
N LEU A 81 29.82 -14.07 -8.43
CA LEU A 81 31.04 -14.87 -8.50
C LEU A 81 30.74 -16.35 -8.72
N LEU A 82 29.76 -16.91 -7.98
CA LEU A 82 29.34 -18.30 -8.17
C LEU A 82 28.75 -18.54 -9.56
N VAL A 83 27.96 -17.59 -10.08
CA VAL A 83 27.42 -17.67 -11.45
C VAL A 83 28.55 -17.61 -12.48
N SER A 84 29.55 -16.77 -12.26
CA SER A 84 30.72 -16.68 -13.15
C SER A 84 31.52 -17.99 -13.17
N MET A 85 31.74 -18.60 -12.00
CA MET A 85 32.36 -19.93 -11.88
C MET A 85 31.54 -21.00 -12.59
N TYR A 86 30.22 -20.98 -12.39
CA TYR A 86 29.30 -21.92 -12.99
C TYR A 86 29.33 -21.85 -14.53
N ASN A 87 29.22 -20.65 -15.10
CA ASN A 87 29.26 -20.44 -16.55
C ASN A 87 30.61 -20.83 -17.14
N LEU A 88 31.72 -20.50 -16.46
CA LEU A 88 33.06 -20.93 -16.89
C LEU A 88 33.13 -22.47 -17.03
N VAL A 89 32.53 -23.19 -16.08
CA VAL A 89 32.51 -24.66 -16.10
C VAL A 89 31.53 -25.21 -17.15
N GLU A 90 30.27 -24.75 -17.18
CA GLU A 90 29.24 -25.25 -18.12
C GLU A 90 29.53 -24.88 -19.58
N ASP A 91 29.90 -23.63 -19.84
CA ASP A 91 29.90 -23.06 -21.19
C ASP A 91 31.29 -23.08 -21.85
N GLU A 92 32.37 -23.03 -21.08
CA GLU A 92 33.74 -23.01 -21.62
C GLU A 92 34.47 -24.35 -21.37
N LEU A 93 34.55 -24.77 -20.11
CA LEU A 93 35.44 -25.87 -19.70
C LEU A 93 34.91 -27.26 -20.11
N LEU A 94 33.65 -27.58 -19.79
CA LEU A 94 33.05 -28.88 -20.15
C LEU A 94 32.97 -29.09 -21.68
N PRO A 95 32.60 -28.10 -22.50
CA PRO A 95 32.62 -28.23 -23.96
C PRO A 95 34.02 -28.47 -24.51
N GLN A 96 35.05 -27.75 -24.02
CA GLN A 96 36.42 -28.00 -24.42
C GLN A 96 36.88 -29.43 -24.08
N LEU A 97 36.56 -29.92 -22.87
CA LEU A 97 36.89 -31.31 -22.49
C LEU A 97 36.17 -32.35 -23.36
N MET A 98 34.93 -32.08 -23.80
CA MET A 98 34.22 -32.96 -24.74
C MET A 98 34.88 -32.98 -26.12
N THR A 99 35.29 -31.82 -26.64
CA THR A 99 36.00 -31.71 -27.91
C THR A 99 37.34 -32.45 -27.87
N LEU A 100 38.15 -32.19 -26.83
CA LEU A 100 39.44 -32.85 -26.63
C LEU A 100 39.34 -34.36 -26.45
N SER A 101 38.30 -34.84 -25.74
CA SER A 101 38.00 -36.27 -25.61
C SER A 101 37.74 -36.94 -26.96
N THR A 102 37.08 -36.21 -27.87
CA THR A 102 36.74 -36.69 -29.21
C THR A 102 37.96 -36.69 -30.13
N GLU A 103 38.80 -35.65 -30.05
CA GLU A 103 40.03 -35.51 -30.84
C GLU A 103 41.16 -36.44 -30.38
N GLN A 104 41.25 -36.73 -29.08
CA GLN A 104 42.33 -37.52 -28.47
C GLN A 104 41.83 -38.78 -27.76
N PRO A 105 41.23 -39.75 -28.49
CA PRO A 105 40.62 -40.95 -27.88
C PRO A 105 41.61 -41.87 -27.16
N ARG A 106 42.92 -41.76 -27.47
CA ARG A 106 43.99 -42.50 -26.77
C ARG A 106 44.22 -42.05 -25.33
N GLN A 107 43.80 -40.83 -24.97
CA GLN A 107 43.93 -40.25 -23.63
C GLN A 107 42.61 -40.25 -22.85
N ARG A 108 41.65 -41.11 -23.22
CA ARG A 108 40.29 -41.15 -22.64
C ARG A 108 40.24 -41.15 -21.10
N ASP A 109 41.11 -41.92 -20.43
CA ASP A 109 41.11 -42.02 -18.96
C ASP A 109 41.54 -40.71 -18.28
N LEU A 110 42.41 -39.92 -18.94
CA LEU A 110 42.81 -38.59 -18.46
C LEU A 110 41.61 -37.64 -18.51
N TRP A 111 40.89 -37.61 -19.64
CA TRP A 111 39.73 -36.75 -19.83
C TRP A 111 38.59 -37.11 -18.87
N LEU A 112 38.36 -38.40 -18.62
CA LEU A 112 37.38 -38.84 -17.62
C LEU A 112 37.72 -38.36 -16.21
N ARG A 113 38.99 -38.42 -15.80
CA ARG A 113 39.42 -37.90 -14.49
C ARG A 113 39.24 -36.39 -14.38
N LYS A 114 39.61 -35.62 -15.41
CA LYS A 114 39.38 -34.17 -15.44
C LYS A 114 37.89 -33.84 -15.37
N VAL A 115 37.05 -34.52 -16.16
CA VAL A 115 35.59 -34.35 -16.13
C VAL A 115 35.02 -34.71 -14.77
N ASP A 116 35.51 -35.76 -14.10
CA ASP A 116 35.05 -36.12 -12.75
C ASP A 116 35.37 -35.05 -11.70
N MET A 117 36.44 -34.27 -11.88
CA MET A 117 36.76 -33.14 -11.00
C MET A 117 35.69 -32.05 -11.06
N TYR A 118 35.24 -31.69 -12.26
CA TYR A 118 34.25 -30.63 -12.49
C TYR A 118 32.79 -31.12 -12.44
N THR A 119 32.56 -32.42 -12.54
CA THR A 119 31.23 -33.02 -12.48
C THR A 119 30.94 -33.76 -11.17
N GLY A 120 31.94 -33.85 -10.28
CA GLY A 120 31.85 -34.48 -8.98
C GLY A 120 31.22 -33.60 -7.90
N LYS A 121 31.40 -34.02 -6.65
CA LYS A 121 30.91 -33.31 -5.45
C LYS A 121 31.93 -32.35 -4.81
N GLY A 122 33.06 -32.12 -5.48
CA GLY A 122 34.10 -31.19 -4.99
C GLY A 122 33.66 -29.73 -5.06
N GLU A 123 34.45 -28.82 -4.49
CA GLU A 123 34.15 -27.37 -4.46
C GLU A 123 34.06 -26.74 -5.87
N VAL A 124 34.84 -27.25 -6.83
CA VAL A 124 34.76 -26.89 -8.26
C VAL A 124 33.69 -27.67 -9.03
N GLY A 125 33.00 -28.59 -8.37
CA GLY A 125 32.00 -29.45 -8.99
C GLY A 125 30.74 -28.66 -9.32
N LEU A 126 30.29 -28.73 -10.57
CA LEU A 126 29.08 -28.05 -11.05
C LEU A 126 27.84 -28.29 -10.14
N PRO A 127 27.60 -29.51 -9.60
CA PRO A 127 26.51 -29.74 -8.64
C PRO A 127 26.66 -29.04 -7.28
N GLU A 128 27.89 -28.80 -6.82
CA GLU A 128 28.16 -28.06 -5.58
C GLU A 128 27.98 -26.56 -5.81
N ILE A 129 28.58 -26.03 -6.88
CA ILE A 129 28.44 -24.62 -7.28
C ILE A 129 26.96 -24.26 -7.42
N GLN A 130 26.15 -25.09 -8.10
CA GLN A 130 24.71 -24.85 -8.25
C GLN A 130 23.94 -24.89 -6.91
N ARG A 131 24.35 -25.75 -5.97
CA ARG A 131 23.75 -25.78 -4.62
C ARG A 131 24.07 -24.49 -3.85
N GLN A 132 25.29 -23.99 -3.97
CA GLN A 132 25.70 -22.71 -3.37
C GLN A 132 24.96 -21.53 -4.02
N ILE A 133 24.80 -21.52 -5.35
CA ILE A 133 23.98 -20.51 -6.06
C ILE A 133 22.56 -20.49 -5.50
N ASN A 134 21.92 -21.65 -5.36
CA ASN A 134 20.55 -21.75 -4.83
C ASN A 134 20.46 -21.22 -3.40
N SER A 135 21.42 -21.57 -2.54
CA SER A 135 21.40 -21.17 -1.13
C SER A 135 21.59 -19.65 -0.97
N VAL A 136 22.53 -19.05 -1.71
CA VAL A 136 22.78 -17.60 -1.70
C VAL A 136 21.59 -16.84 -2.30
N ALA A 137 21.02 -17.32 -3.41
CA ALA A 137 19.84 -16.69 -4.01
C ALA A 137 18.64 -16.64 -3.06
N LEU A 138 18.39 -17.70 -2.29
CA LEU A 138 17.34 -17.74 -1.27
C LEU A 138 17.63 -16.82 -0.07
N LEU A 139 18.91 -16.53 0.22
CA LEU A 139 19.28 -15.55 1.24
C LEU A 139 19.05 -14.12 0.76
N ILE A 140 19.46 -13.81 -0.47
CA ILE A 140 19.20 -12.52 -1.14
C ILE A 140 17.69 -12.23 -1.11
N GLU A 141 16.86 -13.18 -1.55
CA GLU A 141 15.40 -13.00 -1.57
C GLU A 141 14.82 -12.73 -0.17
N ARG A 142 15.33 -13.40 0.87
CA ARG A 142 14.89 -13.18 2.25
C ARG A 142 15.29 -11.79 2.76
N LEU A 143 16.51 -11.35 2.48
CA LEU A 143 17.00 -10.03 2.87
C LEU A 143 16.21 -8.92 2.19
N GLU A 144 15.95 -9.04 0.88
CA GLU A 144 15.13 -8.07 0.14
C GLU A 144 13.72 -7.96 0.74
N LYS A 145 13.08 -9.10 1.06
CA LYS A 145 11.77 -9.10 1.74
C LYS A 145 11.80 -8.45 3.13
N GLN A 146 12.88 -8.61 3.89
CA GLN A 146 13.00 -8.00 5.21
C GLN A 146 13.17 -6.48 5.11
N ILE A 147 14.02 -6.00 4.20
CA ILE A 147 14.23 -4.57 3.95
C ILE A 147 12.92 -3.90 3.54
N GLU A 148 12.16 -4.52 2.65
CA GLU A 148 10.88 -3.96 2.18
C GLU A 148 9.85 -3.84 3.31
N ARG A 149 9.75 -4.86 4.18
CA ARG A 149 8.85 -4.81 5.35
C ARG A 149 9.21 -3.71 6.33
N LEU A 150 10.50 -3.46 6.54
CA LEU A 150 10.96 -2.40 7.43
C LEU A 150 10.59 -1.02 6.87
N ARG A 151 10.82 -0.79 5.58
CA ARG A 151 10.42 0.44 4.88
C ARG A 151 8.91 0.67 4.94
N GLU A 152 8.10 -0.37 4.70
CA GLU A 152 6.63 -0.28 4.86
C GLU A 152 6.23 0.09 6.30
N SER A 153 6.92 -0.46 7.31
CA SER A 153 6.61 -0.18 8.72
C SER A 153 6.97 1.24 9.16
N GLU A 154 8.08 1.79 8.66
CA GLU A 154 8.49 3.18 8.89
C GLU A 154 7.48 4.14 8.25
N HIS A 155 7.10 3.88 7.00
CA HIS A 155 6.09 4.67 6.30
C HIS A 155 4.72 4.64 7.00
N GLN A 156 4.31 3.46 7.52
CA GLN A 156 3.09 3.36 8.33
C GLN A 156 3.18 4.16 9.63
N LYS A 157 4.33 4.18 10.32
CA LYS A 157 4.51 4.97 11.55
C LYS A 157 4.41 6.48 11.30
N GLU A 158 4.93 6.97 10.17
CA GLU A 158 4.78 8.38 9.75
C GLU A 158 3.31 8.73 9.44
N LEU A 159 2.59 7.85 8.75
CA LEU A 159 1.15 8.03 8.50
C LEU A 159 0.34 7.98 9.81
N LEU A 160 0.71 7.10 10.74
CA LEU A 160 0.07 6.95 12.04
C LEU A 160 0.35 8.14 12.98
N SER A 161 1.55 8.74 12.93
CA SER A 161 1.88 9.94 13.69
C SER A 161 1.13 11.18 13.15
N ALA A 162 0.98 11.28 11.82
CA ALA A 162 0.15 12.31 11.19
C ALA A 162 -1.34 12.17 11.57
N THR A 163 -1.88 10.93 11.56
CA THR A 163 -3.29 10.66 11.87
C THR A 163 -3.63 10.67 13.36
N THR A 164 -2.68 10.39 14.26
CA THR A 164 -2.90 10.52 15.72
C THR A 164 -2.99 11.98 16.18
N LEU A 165 -2.32 12.91 15.48
CA LEU A 165 -2.50 14.35 15.69
C LEU A 165 -3.93 14.78 15.28
N GLU A 166 -4.44 14.27 14.16
CA GLU A 166 -5.79 14.55 13.66
C GLU A 166 -6.89 13.90 14.53
N ASN A 167 -6.70 12.67 15.03
CA ASN A 167 -7.71 11.95 15.80
C ASN A 167 -7.95 12.50 17.20
N ARG A 168 -7.05 13.34 17.77
CA ARG A 168 -7.31 14.06 19.03
C ARG A 168 -8.42 15.12 18.92
N LEU A 169 -8.82 15.50 17.70
CA LEU A 169 -9.85 16.52 17.44
C LEU A 169 -11.27 15.93 17.24
N ALA A 170 -11.47 14.63 17.46
CA ALA A 170 -12.65 13.90 16.96
C ALA A 170 -13.89 13.88 17.88
N ALA A 171 -13.96 14.68 18.95
CA ALA A 171 -15.08 14.60 19.91
C ALA A 171 -16.34 15.38 19.52
N GLU A 172 -16.31 16.28 18.52
CA GLU A 172 -17.46 17.13 18.15
C GLU A 172 -17.60 17.33 16.63
N ILE A 173 -17.32 16.31 15.83
CA ILE A 173 -17.34 16.47 14.37
C ILE A 173 -18.79 16.57 13.87
N PRO A 174 -19.20 17.67 13.20
CA PRO A 174 -20.54 17.79 12.62
C PRO A 174 -20.78 16.72 11.55
N LEU A 175 -22.04 16.30 11.38
CA LEU A 175 -22.46 15.24 10.44
C LEU A 175 -21.89 15.44 9.02
N SER A 176 -21.81 16.69 8.55
CA SER A 176 -21.21 17.05 7.26
C SER A 176 -19.71 16.76 7.17
N ALA A 177 -18.97 16.93 8.25
CA ALA A 177 -17.55 16.64 8.30
C ALA A 177 -17.29 15.12 8.42
N ARG A 178 -18.17 14.36 9.09
CA ARG A 178 -18.12 12.89 9.09
C ARG A 178 -18.37 12.31 7.69
N ILE A 179 -19.36 12.83 6.96
CA ILE A 179 -19.63 12.46 5.56
C ILE A 179 -18.39 12.70 4.70
N ARG A 180 -17.84 13.93 4.71
CA ARG A 180 -16.63 14.27 3.92
C ARG A 180 -15.44 13.39 4.26
N ARG A 181 -15.25 13.06 5.53
CA ARG A 181 -14.19 12.15 5.97
C ARG A 181 -14.36 10.76 5.37
N LEU A 182 -15.56 10.18 5.47
CA LEU A 182 -15.85 8.85 4.91
C LEU A 182 -15.76 8.85 3.38
N GLU A 183 -16.15 9.93 2.70
CA GLU A 183 -15.94 10.09 1.25
C GLU A 183 -14.44 10.05 0.90
N GLY A 184 -13.61 10.77 1.65
CA GLY A 184 -12.15 10.75 1.47
C GLY A 184 -11.51 9.38 1.78
N GLU A 185 -11.98 8.69 2.82
CA GLU A 185 -11.55 7.31 3.12
C GLU A 185 -11.98 6.34 2.01
N LEU A 186 -13.21 6.47 1.49
CA LEU A 186 -13.73 5.68 0.39
C LEU A 186 -12.92 5.88 -0.90
N GLU A 187 -12.54 7.12 -1.21
CA GLU A 187 -11.69 7.44 -2.35
C GLU A 187 -10.31 6.79 -2.20
N LYS A 188 -9.68 6.93 -1.03
CA LYS A 188 -8.39 6.29 -0.72
C LYS A 188 -8.47 4.77 -0.84
N PHE A 189 -9.49 4.12 -0.28
CA PHE A 189 -9.64 2.66 -0.39
C PHE A 189 -9.90 2.22 -1.82
N THR A 190 -10.68 2.97 -2.59
CA THR A 190 -10.97 2.66 -4.00
C THR A 190 -9.71 2.80 -4.87
N SER A 191 -8.90 3.84 -4.62
CA SER A 191 -7.59 4.01 -5.25
C SER A 191 -6.65 2.85 -4.92
N ASN A 192 -6.51 2.51 -3.64
CA ASN A 192 -5.69 1.39 -3.19
C ASN A 192 -6.17 0.05 -3.80
N LEU A 193 -7.47 -0.18 -3.87
CA LEU A 193 -8.05 -1.37 -4.50
C LEU A 193 -7.65 -1.48 -5.98
N LYS A 194 -7.66 -0.36 -6.72
CA LYS A 194 -7.22 -0.34 -8.11
C LYS A 194 -5.75 -0.73 -8.24
N THR A 195 -4.88 -0.15 -7.40
CA THR A 195 -3.45 -0.46 -7.37
C THR A 195 -3.19 -1.93 -7.02
N GLU A 196 -3.88 -2.46 -6.01
CA GLU A 196 -3.75 -3.88 -5.62
C GLU A 196 -4.25 -4.83 -6.72
N ARG A 197 -5.33 -4.48 -7.43
CA ARG A 197 -5.79 -5.26 -8.59
C ARG A 197 -4.77 -5.27 -9.72
N GLN A 198 -4.17 -4.12 -10.05
CA GLN A 198 -3.07 -4.06 -11.02
C GLN A 198 -1.88 -4.91 -10.58
N ARG A 199 -1.49 -4.83 -9.31
CA ARG A 199 -0.44 -5.67 -8.74
C ARG A 199 -0.79 -7.16 -8.86
N LEU A 200 -2.04 -7.56 -8.57
CA LEU A 200 -2.49 -8.94 -8.70
C LEU A 200 -2.34 -9.45 -10.14
N GLU A 201 -2.74 -8.67 -11.14
CA GLU A 201 -2.59 -9.04 -12.55
C GLU A 201 -1.12 -9.28 -12.92
N THR A 202 -0.22 -8.37 -12.50
CA THR A 202 1.22 -8.56 -12.75
C THR A 202 1.77 -9.81 -12.06
N LEU A 203 1.32 -10.12 -10.85
CA LEU A 203 1.75 -11.32 -10.12
C LEU A 203 1.22 -12.60 -10.77
N LYS A 204 -0.03 -12.58 -11.26
CA LYS A 204 -0.62 -13.72 -11.99
C LYS A 204 0.10 -13.98 -13.31
N ALA A 205 0.41 -12.93 -14.07
CA ALA A 205 1.20 -13.04 -15.29
C ALA A 205 2.61 -13.61 -15.03
N ARG A 206 3.30 -13.11 -14.00
CA ARG A 206 4.60 -13.68 -13.58
C ARG A 206 4.48 -15.13 -13.13
N GLN A 207 3.40 -15.49 -12.44
CA GLN A 207 3.17 -16.86 -11.99
C GLN A 207 2.96 -17.81 -13.18
N SER A 208 2.17 -17.41 -14.19
CA SER A 208 1.97 -18.22 -15.40
C SER A 208 3.25 -18.39 -16.20
N GLU A 209 4.00 -17.30 -16.39
CA GLU A 209 5.30 -17.32 -17.07
C GLU A 209 6.31 -18.23 -16.34
N GLN A 210 6.36 -18.16 -15.01
CA GLN A 210 7.22 -19.05 -14.21
C GLN A 210 6.81 -20.52 -14.34
N LYS A 211 5.50 -20.83 -14.36
CA LYS A 211 5.01 -22.21 -14.57
C LYS A 211 5.43 -22.74 -15.93
N GLU A 212 5.29 -21.94 -16.97
CA GLU A 212 5.69 -22.29 -18.35
C GLU A 212 7.20 -22.54 -18.43
N LYS A 213 8.03 -21.62 -17.92
CA LYS A 213 9.49 -21.79 -17.84
C LYS A 213 9.90 -23.04 -17.06
N ILE A 214 9.18 -23.38 -15.98
CA ILE A 214 9.43 -24.62 -15.23
C ILE A 214 9.12 -25.85 -16.09
N THR A 215 8.04 -25.83 -16.89
CA THR A 215 7.72 -26.93 -17.81
C THR A 215 8.75 -27.08 -18.93
N GLU A 216 9.20 -25.97 -19.52
CA GLU A 216 10.28 -25.98 -20.52
C GLU A 216 11.58 -26.57 -19.95
N LYS A 217 11.98 -26.12 -18.75
CA LYS A 217 13.17 -26.64 -18.06
C LYS A 217 13.07 -28.13 -17.75
N ARG A 218 11.86 -28.64 -17.43
CA ARG A 218 11.65 -30.08 -17.23
C ARG A 218 11.88 -30.87 -18.52
N GLU A 219 11.39 -30.37 -19.65
CA GLU A 219 11.61 -31.04 -20.93
C GLU A 219 13.08 -30.95 -21.36
N GLU A 220 13.74 -29.83 -21.11
CA GLU A 220 15.18 -29.66 -21.35
C GLU A 220 16.03 -30.67 -20.55
N ILE A 221 15.72 -30.87 -19.26
CA ILE A 221 16.37 -31.90 -18.42
C ILE A 221 16.16 -33.29 -19.03
N LYS A 222 14.93 -33.61 -19.44
CA LYS A 222 14.60 -34.90 -20.07
C LYS A 222 15.34 -35.11 -21.39
N GLN A 223 15.52 -34.05 -22.20
CA GLN A 223 16.33 -34.10 -23.41
C GLN A 223 17.80 -34.36 -23.12
N LEU A 224 18.39 -33.72 -22.09
CA LEU A 224 19.75 -33.99 -21.66
C LEU A 224 19.93 -35.44 -21.18
N GLU A 225 18.98 -35.96 -20.40
CA GLU A 225 19.00 -37.37 -20.00
C GLU A 225 18.93 -38.31 -21.20
N ALA A 226 18.10 -38.00 -22.20
CA ALA A 226 18.02 -38.79 -23.43
C ALA A 226 19.33 -38.74 -24.23
N ARG A 227 19.93 -37.55 -24.40
CA ARG A 227 21.25 -37.38 -25.04
C ARG A 227 22.32 -38.18 -24.31
N ALA A 228 22.31 -38.17 -22.98
CA ALA A 228 23.26 -38.95 -22.20
C ALA A 228 23.09 -40.46 -22.43
N ARG A 229 21.85 -40.97 -22.52
CA ARG A 229 21.58 -42.38 -22.81
C ARG A 229 22.05 -42.79 -24.21
N GLN A 230 21.94 -41.89 -25.18
CA GLN A 230 22.32 -42.13 -26.58
C GLN A 230 23.81 -41.88 -26.86
N ALA A 231 24.53 -41.15 -26.00
CA ALA A 231 25.93 -40.81 -26.21
C ALA A 231 26.85 -42.03 -26.16
N SER A 232 27.57 -42.27 -27.27
CA SER A 232 28.56 -43.35 -27.38
C SER A 232 29.84 -43.06 -26.58
N ASP A 233 30.29 -41.80 -26.57
CA ASP A 233 31.49 -41.37 -25.83
C ASP A 233 31.23 -41.31 -24.30
N PRO A 234 32.04 -41.99 -23.46
CA PRO A 234 31.87 -41.98 -22.01
C PRO A 234 31.97 -40.59 -21.37
N VAL A 235 32.83 -39.70 -21.90
CA VAL A 235 32.99 -38.33 -21.40
C VAL A 235 31.71 -37.54 -21.69
N ASN A 236 31.27 -37.49 -22.95
CA ASN A 236 30.01 -36.84 -23.32
C ASN A 236 28.82 -37.38 -22.51
N ARG A 237 28.71 -38.71 -22.37
CA ARG A 237 27.66 -39.35 -21.53
C ARG A 237 27.69 -38.87 -20.08
N LYS A 238 28.87 -38.66 -19.49
CA LYS A 238 29.01 -38.18 -18.12
C LYS A 238 28.62 -36.71 -18.00
N VAL A 239 29.11 -35.87 -18.92
CA VAL A 239 28.79 -34.43 -18.97
C VAL A 239 27.28 -34.21 -19.10
N GLN A 240 26.62 -34.84 -20.09
CA GLN A 240 25.18 -34.70 -20.30
C GLN A 240 24.35 -35.13 -19.08
N ARG A 241 24.74 -36.23 -18.41
CA ARG A 241 24.10 -36.67 -17.15
C ARG A 241 24.21 -35.63 -16.04
N VAL A 242 25.39 -35.04 -15.88
CA VAL A 242 25.63 -34.07 -14.82
C VAL A 242 24.92 -32.76 -15.11
N LEU A 243 24.90 -32.30 -16.36
CA LEU A 243 24.10 -31.14 -16.76
C LEU A 243 22.61 -31.37 -16.45
N ALA A 244 22.07 -32.55 -16.75
CA ALA A 244 20.69 -32.89 -16.39
C ALA A 244 20.47 -32.83 -14.88
N GLN A 245 21.37 -33.42 -14.09
CA GLN A 245 21.32 -33.41 -12.63
C GLN A 245 21.37 -31.98 -12.07
N VAL A 246 22.30 -31.15 -12.54
CA VAL A 246 22.50 -29.76 -12.11
C VAL A 246 21.29 -28.89 -12.43
N ARG A 247 20.74 -29.01 -13.64
CA ARG A 247 19.49 -28.33 -14.01
C ARG A 247 18.32 -28.79 -13.14
N GLY A 248 18.27 -30.07 -12.77
CA GLY A 248 17.34 -30.59 -11.76
C GLY A 248 17.52 -29.96 -10.37
N ILE A 249 18.76 -29.79 -9.90
CA ILE A 249 19.09 -29.11 -8.64
C ILE A 249 18.61 -27.65 -8.68
N ARG A 250 18.87 -26.93 -9.78
CA ARG A 250 18.41 -25.54 -9.97
C ARG A 250 16.88 -25.45 -9.98
N LEU A 251 16.22 -26.34 -10.73
CA LEU A 251 14.77 -26.38 -10.84
C LEU A 251 14.12 -26.55 -9.46
N ASN A 252 14.59 -27.54 -8.70
CA ASN A 252 14.03 -27.88 -7.39
C ASN A 252 14.45 -26.92 -6.27
N GLY A 253 15.68 -26.41 -6.31
CA GLY A 253 16.24 -25.58 -5.26
C GLY A 253 16.06 -24.07 -5.45
N LEU A 254 15.62 -23.61 -6.63
CA LEU A 254 15.45 -22.19 -6.91
C LEU A 254 14.16 -21.87 -7.66
N GLU A 255 13.93 -22.47 -8.82
CA GLU A 255 12.79 -22.08 -9.69
C GLU A 255 11.43 -22.44 -9.06
N ILE A 256 11.29 -23.66 -8.50
CA ILE A 256 10.07 -24.08 -7.79
C ILE A 256 9.83 -23.24 -6.52
N PRO A 257 10.82 -23.03 -5.63
CA PRO A 257 10.68 -22.10 -4.51
C PRO A 257 10.26 -20.68 -4.92
N LYS A 258 10.84 -20.13 -6.01
CA LYS A 258 10.43 -18.83 -6.55
C LYS A 258 8.96 -18.83 -6.97
N LEU A 259 8.51 -19.88 -7.68
CA LEU A 259 7.10 -20.02 -8.02
C LEU A 259 6.23 -20.03 -6.76
N ASN A 260 6.57 -20.85 -5.76
CA ASN A 260 5.83 -20.96 -4.49
C ASN A 260 5.74 -19.61 -3.76
N THR A 261 6.83 -18.84 -3.74
CA THR A 261 6.84 -17.45 -3.24
C THR A 261 5.83 -16.60 -4.02
N THR A 262 5.86 -16.62 -5.35
CA THR A 262 4.92 -15.86 -6.19
C THR A 262 3.47 -16.28 -5.92
N GLN A 263 3.18 -17.58 -5.74
CA GLN A 263 1.83 -18.04 -5.38
C GLN A 263 1.39 -17.49 -4.01
N THR A 264 2.30 -17.46 -3.04
CA THR A 264 2.03 -16.87 -1.72
C THR A 264 1.70 -15.38 -1.85
N PHE A 265 2.44 -14.64 -2.68
CA PHE A 265 2.14 -13.23 -2.93
C PHE A 265 0.78 -13.02 -3.62
N VAL A 266 0.45 -13.83 -4.62
CA VAL A 266 -0.89 -13.82 -5.25
C VAL A 266 -1.97 -14.01 -4.18
N TYR A 267 -1.86 -15.03 -3.34
CA TYR A 267 -2.81 -15.31 -2.26
C TYR A 267 -2.95 -14.14 -1.27
N VAL A 268 -1.83 -13.57 -0.82
CA VAL A 268 -1.83 -12.43 0.12
C VAL A 268 -2.46 -11.19 -0.52
N THR A 269 -2.17 -10.91 -1.79
CA THR A 269 -2.77 -9.79 -2.53
C THR A 269 -4.27 -10.00 -2.75
N GLU A 270 -4.73 -11.22 -3.07
CA GLU A 270 -6.15 -11.56 -3.15
C GLU A 270 -6.87 -11.33 -1.81
N ASN A 271 -6.23 -11.68 -0.69
CA ASN A 271 -6.74 -11.39 0.65
C ASN A 271 -6.83 -9.88 0.94
N ARG A 272 -5.81 -9.10 0.56
CA ARG A 272 -5.83 -7.63 0.69
C ARG A 272 -6.97 -7.02 -0.10
N ILE A 273 -7.18 -7.46 -1.34
CA ILE A 273 -8.29 -7.03 -2.19
C ILE A 273 -9.64 -7.34 -1.54
N ARG A 274 -9.86 -8.56 -1.05
CA ARG A 274 -11.09 -8.93 -0.34
C ARG A 274 -11.35 -8.05 0.89
N ASN A 275 -10.32 -7.75 1.66
CA ASN A 275 -10.44 -6.87 2.83
C ASN A 275 -10.79 -5.43 2.41
N LEU A 276 -10.13 -4.89 1.39
CA LEU A 276 -10.44 -3.57 0.83
C LEU A 276 -11.87 -3.50 0.29
N GLU A 277 -12.33 -4.52 -0.44
CA GLU A 277 -13.70 -4.60 -0.94
C GLU A 277 -14.72 -4.60 0.21
N SER A 278 -14.46 -5.39 1.26
CA SER A 278 -15.31 -5.39 2.46
C SER A 278 -15.34 -4.03 3.15
N ARG A 279 -14.19 -3.35 3.29
CA ARG A 279 -14.12 -2.01 3.89
C ARG A 279 -14.84 -0.97 3.06
N ILE A 280 -14.65 -0.99 1.74
CA ILE A 280 -15.36 -0.11 0.79
C ILE A 280 -16.86 -0.30 0.93
N GLN A 281 -17.32 -1.55 1.02
CA GLN A 281 -18.74 -1.86 1.20
C GLN A 281 -19.26 -1.31 2.53
N SER A 282 -18.59 -1.58 3.65
CA SER A 282 -19.02 -1.07 4.96
C SER A 282 -19.00 0.47 5.03
N THR A 283 -18.00 1.11 4.43
CA THR A 283 -17.90 2.59 4.40
C THR A 283 -19.02 3.18 3.53
N ARG A 284 -19.36 2.54 2.41
CA ARG A 284 -20.51 2.95 1.58
C ARG A 284 -21.83 2.82 2.33
N GLU A 285 -22.05 1.72 3.02
CA GLU A 285 -23.25 1.51 3.83
C GLU A 285 -23.37 2.54 4.96
N GLU A 286 -22.26 2.85 5.64
CA GLU A 286 -22.23 3.92 6.64
C GLU A 286 -22.54 5.27 6.00
N LEU A 287 -21.91 5.61 4.88
CA LEU A 287 -22.13 6.86 4.16
C LEU A 287 -23.60 7.01 3.72
N ASP A 288 -24.21 5.94 3.19
CA ASP A 288 -25.61 5.92 2.81
C ASP A 288 -26.54 6.13 4.01
N SER A 289 -26.22 5.51 5.15
CA SER A 289 -26.97 5.70 6.39
C SER A 289 -26.90 7.15 6.89
N LEU A 290 -25.72 7.79 6.82
CA LEU A 290 -25.53 9.18 7.20
C LEU A 290 -26.22 10.14 6.23
N HIS A 291 -26.23 9.84 4.94
CA HIS A 291 -27.01 10.60 3.95
C HIS A 291 -28.51 10.51 4.21
N ILE A 292 -29.01 9.33 4.58
CA ILE A 292 -30.41 9.15 4.99
C ILE A 292 -30.70 9.96 6.27
N GLN A 293 -29.82 9.91 7.26
CA GLN A 293 -29.96 10.69 8.49
C GLN A 293 -29.98 12.19 8.19
N ARG A 294 -29.04 12.70 7.38
CA ARG A 294 -28.97 14.12 7.00
C ARG A 294 -30.24 14.57 6.29
N ARG A 295 -30.78 13.76 5.37
CA ARG A 295 -32.06 14.06 4.69
C ARG A 295 -33.23 14.13 5.68
N ARG A 296 -33.27 13.23 6.68
CA ARG A 296 -34.31 13.24 7.72
C ARG A 296 -34.20 14.49 8.61
N GLU A 297 -33.00 14.87 9.04
CA GLU A 297 -32.77 16.08 9.84
C GLU A 297 -33.21 17.34 9.09
N LEU A 298 -32.79 17.49 7.82
CA LEU A 298 -33.19 18.62 6.98
C LEU A 298 -34.70 18.68 6.77
N ARG A 299 -35.33 17.53 6.48
CA ARG A 299 -36.79 17.45 6.35
C ARG A 299 -37.49 17.88 7.64
N ASN A 300 -37.03 17.40 8.79
CA ASN A 300 -37.64 17.73 10.08
C ASN A 300 -37.44 19.21 10.44
N GLN A 301 -36.28 19.79 10.13
CA GLN A 301 -36.02 21.23 10.29
C GLN A 301 -36.97 22.05 9.41
N VAL A 302 -37.14 21.70 8.14
CA VAL A 302 -38.06 22.39 7.22
C VAL A 302 -39.52 22.25 7.67
N LEU A 303 -39.96 21.03 8.02
CA LEU A 303 -41.34 20.80 8.49
C LEU A 303 -41.63 21.58 9.79
N ARG A 304 -40.68 21.60 10.73
CA ARG A 304 -40.80 22.37 11.97
C ARG A 304 -40.89 23.87 11.68
N GLY A 305 -40.04 24.39 10.80
CA GLY A 305 -40.06 25.79 10.40
C GLY A 305 -41.39 26.18 9.75
N ILE A 306 -41.88 25.38 8.81
CA ILE A 306 -43.21 25.59 8.17
C ILE A 306 -44.33 25.56 9.22
N LEU A 307 -44.32 24.57 10.12
CA LEU A 307 -45.32 24.46 11.18
C LEU A 307 -45.35 25.70 12.08
N ILE A 308 -44.17 26.19 12.48
CA ILE A 308 -44.05 27.38 13.33
C ILE A 308 -44.53 28.63 12.59
N ILE A 309 -44.20 28.78 11.31
CA ILE A 309 -44.72 29.87 10.47
C ILE A 309 -46.25 29.82 10.40
N VAL A 310 -46.84 28.63 10.17
CA VAL A 310 -48.30 28.46 10.13
C VAL A 310 -48.93 28.82 11.47
N ILE A 311 -48.37 28.34 12.59
CA ILE A 311 -48.85 28.67 13.94
C ILE A 311 -48.76 30.17 14.20
N ALA A 312 -47.65 30.81 13.84
CA ALA A 312 -47.45 32.25 14.01
C ALA A 312 -48.49 33.06 13.22
N VAL A 313 -48.71 32.72 11.95
CA VAL A 313 -49.72 33.38 11.11
C VAL A 313 -51.13 33.18 11.67
N LEU A 314 -51.49 31.94 12.06
CA LEU A 314 -52.79 31.66 12.67
C LEU A 314 -52.99 32.42 13.99
N ALA A 315 -51.95 32.50 14.82
CA ALA A 315 -51.98 33.27 16.06
C ALA A 315 -52.21 34.75 15.79
N VAL A 316 -51.49 35.36 14.85
CA VAL A 316 -51.68 36.76 14.44
C VAL A 316 -53.11 36.98 13.93
N LEU A 317 -53.61 36.12 13.04
CA LEU A 317 -54.98 36.23 12.52
C LEU A 317 -56.04 36.11 13.63
N LEU A 318 -55.86 35.17 14.56
CA LEU A 318 -56.74 34.97 15.70
C LEU A 318 -56.73 36.18 16.63
N LEU A 319 -55.55 36.67 17.02
CA LEU A 319 -55.39 37.85 17.86
C LEU A 319 -56.03 39.08 17.22
N THR A 320 -55.86 39.26 15.91
CA THR A 320 -56.49 40.38 15.18
C THR A 320 -58.02 40.27 15.18
N ARG A 321 -58.57 39.04 15.05
CA ARG A 321 -60.02 38.81 15.15
C ARG A 321 -60.56 39.04 16.56
N VAL A 322 -59.84 38.58 17.58
CA VAL A 322 -60.20 38.79 18.99
C VAL A 322 -60.18 40.28 19.31
N ALA A 323 -59.13 41.00 18.93
CA ALA A 323 -59.03 42.45 19.09
C ALA A 323 -60.23 43.16 18.45
N ARG A 324 -60.58 42.81 17.20
CA ARG A 324 -61.78 43.35 16.53
C ARG A 324 -63.07 43.04 17.28
N LYS A 325 -63.23 41.80 17.77
CA LYS A 325 -64.44 41.38 18.51
C LYS A 325 -64.56 42.10 19.85
N VAL A 326 -63.44 42.28 20.56
CA VAL A 326 -63.38 43.01 21.84
C VAL A 326 -63.75 44.48 21.62
N VAL A 327 -63.11 45.15 20.66
CA VAL A 327 -63.39 46.56 20.33
C VAL A 327 -64.84 46.74 19.88
N ASN A 328 -65.38 45.84 19.06
CA ASN A 328 -66.79 45.94 18.64
C ASN A 328 -67.77 45.64 19.78
N LYS A 329 -67.42 44.77 20.74
CA LYS A 329 -68.26 44.45 21.89
C LYS A 329 -68.26 45.58 22.93
N THR A 330 -67.11 46.21 23.16
CA THR A 330 -67.03 47.42 23.99
C THR A 330 -67.81 48.56 23.33
N MET A 331 -67.69 48.74 22.01
CA MET A 331 -68.49 49.73 21.27
C MET A 331 -69.99 49.54 21.48
N LYS A 332 -70.50 48.31 21.33
CA LYS A 332 -71.93 48.01 21.55
C LYS A 332 -72.40 48.25 22.99
N ARG A 333 -71.52 48.07 23.99
CA ARG A 333 -71.85 48.36 25.40
C ARG A 333 -71.95 49.85 25.67
N VAL A 334 -71.06 50.65 25.07
CA VAL A 334 -71.07 52.11 25.20
C VAL A 334 -72.26 52.72 24.43
N GLU A 335 -72.63 52.16 23.29
CA GLU A 335 -73.85 52.56 22.56
C GLU A 335 -75.15 52.19 23.32
N GLY A 336 -75.17 51.09 24.07
CA GLY A 336 -76.35 50.61 24.80
C GLY A 336 -76.61 51.29 26.16
N SER A 337 -75.67 52.07 26.70
CA SER A 337 -75.80 52.76 28.01
C SER A 337 -76.48 54.13 27.95
N GLY A 338 -77.09 54.50 26.82
CA GLY A 338 -78.01 55.63 26.70
C GLY A 338 -77.42 57.05 26.85
N HIS A 339 -76.10 57.21 26.79
CA HIS A 339 -75.40 58.48 27.09
C HIS A 339 -74.65 59.10 25.89
N LEU A 340 -74.96 58.74 24.65
CA LEU A 340 -74.23 59.24 23.48
C LEU A 340 -75.13 59.93 22.44
N ASP A 341 -74.92 61.23 22.25
CA ASP A 341 -75.43 62.01 21.11
C ASP A 341 -74.90 61.45 19.77
N SER A 342 -75.66 61.65 18.69
CA SER A 342 -75.31 61.22 17.33
C SER A 342 -73.91 61.66 16.87
N HIS A 343 -73.44 62.83 17.32
CA HIS A 343 -72.09 63.36 17.07
C HIS A 343 -70.97 62.59 17.78
N HIS A 344 -71.23 62.03 18.96
CA HIS A 344 -70.24 61.27 19.71
C HIS A 344 -70.03 59.88 19.10
N LYS A 345 -71.10 59.25 18.61
CA LYS A 345 -71.05 57.95 17.92
C LYS A 345 -70.08 57.93 16.72
N GLN A 346 -70.10 58.98 15.90
CA GLN A 346 -69.25 59.08 14.71
C GLN A 346 -67.77 59.27 15.07
N ARG A 347 -67.46 60.01 16.16
CA ARG A 347 -66.08 60.17 16.67
C ARG A 347 -65.53 58.87 17.26
N TYR A 348 -66.34 58.12 18.01
CA TYR A 348 -65.92 56.84 18.59
C TYR A 348 -65.68 55.75 17.52
N GLN A 349 -66.46 55.74 16.44
CA GLN A 349 -66.24 54.80 15.31
C GLN A 349 -64.91 55.05 14.59
N THR A 350 -64.57 56.31 14.32
CA THR A 350 -63.27 56.66 13.71
C THR A 350 -62.12 56.29 14.64
N LEU A 351 -62.22 56.59 15.95
CA LEU A 351 -61.18 56.27 16.93
C LEU A 351 -60.96 54.75 17.06
N SER A 352 -62.03 53.97 17.06
CA SER A 352 -61.92 52.50 17.13
C SER A 352 -61.30 51.90 15.88
N SER A 353 -61.57 52.48 14.70
CA SER A 353 -60.92 52.08 13.45
C SER A 353 -59.40 52.31 13.51
N VAL A 354 -58.97 53.48 14.02
CA VAL A 354 -57.55 53.81 14.17
C VAL A 354 -56.86 52.87 15.16
N ILE A 355 -57.46 52.62 16.33
CA ILE A 355 -56.91 51.70 17.34
C ILE A 355 -56.76 50.29 16.77
N LEU A 356 -57.77 49.79 16.05
CA LEU A 356 -57.70 48.48 15.40
C LEU A 356 -56.63 48.43 14.31
N SER A 357 -56.40 49.52 13.58
CA SER A 357 -55.31 49.63 12.61
C SER A 357 -53.93 49.52 13.28
N ILE A 358 -53.73 50.23 14.39
CA ILE A 358 -52.48 50.20 15.17
C ILE A 358 -52.23 48.79 15.75
N ILE A 359 -53.24 48.18 16.38
CA ILE A 359 -53.12 46.81 16.92
C ILE A 359 -52.79 45.82 15.80
N LYS A 360 -53.42 45.95 14.63
CA LYS A 360 -53.13 45.10 13.47
C LYS A 360 -51.67 45.24 13.05
N ILE A 361 -51.15 46.47 12.90
CA ILE A 361 -49.74 46.70 12.52
C ILE A 361 -48.81 46.05 13.54
N LEU A 362 -49.03 46.27 14.84
CA LEU A 362 -48.21 45.69 15.90
C LEU A 362 -48.18 44.15 15.87
N LEU A 363 -49.35 43.51 15.73
CA LEU A 363 -49.45 42.05 15.69
C LEU A 363 -48.73 41.46 14.48
N TRP A 364 -48.83 42.10 13.31
CA TRP A 364 -48.11 41.66 12.12
C TRP A 364 -46.60 41.84 12.25
N THR A 365 -46.15 42.95 12.84
CA THR A 365 -44.72 43.18 13.12
C THR A 365 -44.18 42.11 14.06
N LEU A 366 -44.84 41.87 15.21
CA LEU A 366 -44.41 40.82 16.15
C LEU A 366 -44.43 39.42 15.52
N GLY A 367 -45.44 39.11 14.71
CA GLY A 367 -45.49 37.87 13.95
C GLY A 367 -44.33 37.72 12.96
N ALA A 368 -43.95 38.79 12.28
CA ALA A 368 -42.81 38.80 11.37
C ALA A 368 -41.48 38.56 12.09
N LEU A 369 -41.25 39.21 13.24
CA LEU A 369 -40.04 38.97 14.05
C LEU A 369 -39.99 37.53 14.58
N TRP A 370 -41.12 36.94 14.95
CA TRP A 370 -41.17 35.56 15.38
C TRP A 370 -40.78 34.59 14.25
N ILE A 371 -41.25 34.84 13.02
CA ILE A 371 -40.87 34.06 11.83
C ILE A 371 -39.37 34.19 11.52
N LEU A 372 -38.79 35.38 11.62
CA LEU A 372 -37.35 35.62 11.41
C LEU A 372 -36.49 34.75 12.33
N GLY A 373 -36.87 34.64 13.62
CA GLY A 373 -36.15 33.80 14.58
C GLY A 373 -36.14 32.31 14.25
N GLU A 374 -37.23 31.78 13.68
CA GLU A 374 -37.27 30.37 13.26
C GLU A 374 -36.42 30.10 12.01
N LEU A 375 -36.23 31.12 11.16
CA LEU A 375 -35.35 31.03 9.99
C LEU A 375 -33.86 31.15 10.36
N ASN A 376 -33.53 31.18 11.66
CA ASN A 376 -32.19 31.49 12.18
C ASN A 376 -31.64 32.83 11.65
N ILE A 377 -32.52 33.78 11.33
CA ILE A 377 -32.14 35.15 10.99
C ILE A 377 -32.13 35.94 12.30
N ASP A 378 -31.02 36.63 12.58
CA ASP A 378 -30.92 37.45 13.78
C ASP A 378 -31.97 38.58 13.75
N TYR A 379 -32.93 38.49 14.66
CA TYR A 379 -34.01 39.47 14.81
C TYR A 379 -33.70 40.54 15.87
N ALA A 380 -32.56 40.46 16.56
CA ALA A 380 -32.15 41.44 17.57
C ALA A 380 -32.03 42.87 17.00
N PRO A 381 -31.48 43.12 15.79
CA PRO A 381 -31.45 44.45 15.20
C PRO A 381 -32.85 45.04 14.99
N PHE A 382 -33.82 44.20 14.58
CA PHE A 382 -35.20 44.63 14.38
C PHE A 382 -35.91 44.91 15.69
N LEU A 383 -35.63 44.15 16.76
CA LEU A 383 -36.14 44.43 18.10
C LEU A 383 -35.60 45.76 18.63
N VAL A 384 -34.30 46.02 18.48
CA VAL A 384 -33.67 47.29 18.89
C VAL A 384 -34.28 48.46 18.10
N ALA A 385 -34.45 48.32 16.79
CA ALA A 385 -35.10 49.33 15.94
C ALA A 385 -36.56 49.57 16.35
N ALA A 386 -37.33 48.52 16.64
CA ALA A 386 -38.72 48.64 17.10
C ALA A 386 -38.82 49.32 18.47
N GLY A 387 -37.89 49.00 19.38
CA GLY A 387 -37.76 49.68 20.67
C GLY A 387 -37.48 51.17 20.51
N GLY A 388 -36.50 51.54 19.70
CA GLY A 388 -36.19 52.94 19.38
C GLY A 388 -37.34 53.68 18.70
N LEU A 389 -38.02 53.04 17.75
CA LEU A 389 -39.20 53.60 17.06
C LEU A 389 -40.34 53.87 18.05
N SER A 390 -40.60 52.96 18.99
CA SER A 390 -41.65 53.14 20.00
C SER A 390 -41.40 54.35 20.90
N LEU A 391 -40.13 54.58 21.28
CA LEU A 391 -39.73 55.73 22.08
C LEU A 391 -39.92 57.03 21.29
N ALA A 392 -39.52 57.05 20.01
CA ALA A 392 -39.72 58.21 19.14
C ALA A 392 -41.21 58.56 18.97
N ILE A 393 -42.07 57.56 18.77
CA ILE A 393 -43.53 57.75 18.71
C ILE A 393 -44.07 58.26 20.06
N GLY A 394 -43.57 57.72 21.18
CA GLY A 394 -43.91 58.17 22.53
C GLY A 394 -43.61 59.66 22.73
N PHE A 395 -42.42 60.12 22.34
CA PHE A 395 -42.05 61.54 22.39
C PHE A 395 -42.89 62.41 21.44
N GLY A 396 -43.19 61.94 20.22
CA GLY A 396 -44.03 62.66 19.26
C GLY A 396 -45.50 62.79 19.69
N SER A 397 -46.00 61.85 20.50
CA SER A 397 -47.38 61.86 21.01
C SER A 397 -47.61 62.81 22.21
N GLN A 398 -46.54 63.38 22.77
CA GLN A 398 -46.64 64.25 23.95
C GLN A 398 -47.48 65.51 23.71
N SER A 399 -47.49 66.06 22.49
CA SER A 399 -48.34 67.19 22.14
C SER A 399 -49.82 66.84 22.15
N LEU A 400 -50.19 65.63 21.70
CA LEU A 400 -51.58 65.14 21.73
C LEU A 400 -52.10 64.93 23.15
N VAL A 401 -51.26 64.48 24.10
CA VAL A 401 -51.68 64.26 25.49
C VAL A 401 -51.88 65.59 26.22
N LYS A 402 -51.01 66.58 25.97
CA LYS A 402 -51.10 67.93 26.55
C LYS A 402 -52.34 68.71 26.10
N ASP A 403 -52.93 68.35 24.97
CA ASP A 403 -54.15 68.99 24.47
C ASP A 403 -55.43 68.33 25.02
N PHE A 404 -55.33 67.13 25.61
CA PHE A 404 -56.48 66.35 26.13
C PHE A 404 -56.56 66.30 27.66
N PHE A 405 -55.45 66.47 28.38
CA PHE A 405 -55.34 66.53 29.85
C PHE A 405 -54.79 67.89 30.26
#